data_AF-A0A2H0J1M9-F1
#
_entry.id   AF-A0A2H0J1M9-F1
#
_cell.length_a   1.000
_cell.length_b   1.000
_cell.length_c   1.000
_cell.angle_alpha   90.00
_cell.angle_beta   90.00
_cell.angle_gamma   90.00
#
_symmetry.space_group_name_H-M   'P 1'
#
loop_
_entity.id
_entity.type
_entity.pdbx_description
1 polymer ?
#
loop_
_entity_poly.entity_id
_entity_poly.type
_entity_poly.pdbx_seq_one_letter_code
_entity_poly.pdbx_strand_id
1 'polypeptide(L)'
;MVEPFRRDTRDYFFAYPEDYSQNSPEWASGGFAIRPHNPAFEVIFVYSQSEGSLDINYRGSNKALVPLQGIFSTAILKLNTLPPDPKDQRIYDLAPLMQRNFAFTYDLASGINKVAVKKLRLSARFKKGERINLEADTTFDANAVYDLLDRVGPSLPLHQYNVSQVELAVTMAAVGDKPAKTVTVSVSFPNSCSLKYDALDLNLRKMLSDSGIEPMEPTDSDAEAVSAAPAPVLATQPQAVPAA
;
A
#
# COMPACT_ATOMS: atom_id res chain seq x y z
N MET A 1 -29.12 -7.00 -13.81
CA MET A 1 -29.61 -8.30 -13.30
C MET A 1 -28.64 -8.82 -12.25
N VAL A 2 -29.11 -9.51 -11.20
CA VAL A 2 -28.26 -10.10 -10.15
C VAL A 2 -28.66 -11.56 -9.93
N GLU A 3 -27.70 -12.47 -9.97
CA GLU A 3 -27.90 -13.90 -9.74
C GLU A 3 -27.20 -14.32 -8.44
N PRO A 4 -27.94 -14.75 -7.40
CA PRO A 4 -27.36 -15.25 -6.16
C PRO A 4 -27.01 -16.75 -6.29
N PHE A 5 -25.86 -17.13 -5.76
CA PHE A 5 -25.41 -18.52 -5.68
C PHE A 5 -24.71 -18.76 -4.35
N ARG A 6 -24.99 -19.87 -3.67
CA ARG A 6 -24.35 -20.18 -2.38
C ARG A 6 -23.46 -21.40 -2.51
N ARG A 7 -22.25 -21.31 -1.96
CA ARG A 7 -21.32 -22.43 -1.82
C ARG A 7 -20.69 -22.39 -0.44
N ASP A 8 -20.89 -23.47 0.31
CA ASP A 8 -20.43 -23.61 1.69
C ASP A 8 -20.94 -22.44 2.57
N THR A 9 -20.02 -21.67 3.17
CA THR A 9 -20.30 -20.51 4.02
C THR A 9 -20.29 -19.17 3.27
N ARG A 10 -20.21 -19.20 1.93
CA ARG A 10 -20.07 -18.00 1.09
C ARG A 10 -21.27 -17.81 0.19
N ASP A 11 -21.75 -16.57 0.14
CA ASP A 11 -22.81 -16.13 -0.76
C ASP A 11 -22.18 -15.34 -1.92
N TYR A 12 -22.41 -15.80 -3.14
CA TYR A 12 -21.93 -15.22 -4.39
C TYR A 12 -23.07 -14.44 -5.03
N PHE A 13 -22.79 -13.24 -5.53
CA PHE A 13 -23.74 -12.44 -6.28
C PHE A 13 -23.09 -12.03 -7.60
N PHE A 14 -23.60 -12.57 -8.70
CA PHE A 14 -23.18 -12.23 -10.05
C PHE A 14 -24.04 -11.09 -10.56
N ALA A 15 -23.45 -9.92 -10.75
CA ALA A 15 -24.12 -8.74 -11.26
C ALA A 15 -23.65 -8.45 -12.68
N TYR A 16 -24.62 -8.15 -13.56
CA TYR A 16 -24.40 -7.79 -14.95
C TYR A 16 -24.92 -6.37 -15.21
N PRO A 17 -24.23 -5.32 -14.72
CA PRO A 17 -24.52 -3.94 -15.09
C PRO A 17 -24.19 -3.67 -16.57
N GLU A 18 -24.89 -2.68 -17.12
CA GLU A 18 -24.68 -2.15 -18.46
C GLU A 18 -23.48 -1.18 -18.46
N ASP A 19 -22.58 -1.33 -19.44
CA ASP A 19 -21.44 -0.43 -19.67
C ASP A 19 -21.84 0.74 -20.57
N TYR A 20 -20.94 1.70 -20.73
CA TYR A 20 -21.11 2.80 -21.68
C TYR A 20 -21.29 2.29 -23.12
N SER A 21 -22.08 3.03 -23.90
CA SER A 21 -22.31 2.76 -25.32
C SER A 21 -20.99 2.65 -26.08
N GLN A 22 -20.76 1.48 -26.65
CA GLN A 22 -19.68 1.21 -27.58
C GLN A 22 -20.21 1.20 -29.00
N ASN A 23 -19.37 1.62 -29.94
CA ASN A 23 -19.68 1.66 -31.36
C ASN A 23 -18.92 0.53 -32.04
N SER A 24 -19.60 -0.55 -32.39
CA SER A 24 -19.04 -1.67 -33.16
C SER A 24 -19.36 -1.49 -34.65
N PRO A 25 -18.38 -1.63 -35.55
CA PRO A 25 -18.65 -1.77 -36.97
C PRO A 25 -19.28 -3.16 -37.24
N GLU A 26 -20.52 -3.16 -37.68
CA GLU A 26 -21.32 -4.37 -37.95
C GLU A 26 -21.79 -4.37 -39.42
N TRP A 27 -21.98 -5.56 -39.98
CA TRP A 27 -22.61 -5.70 -41.31
C TRP A 27 -24.12 -5.62 -41.18
N ALA A 28 -24.72 -4.59 -41.77
CA ALA A 28 -26.16 -4.42 -41.84
C ALA A 28 -26.59 -4.07 -43.26
N SER A 29 -27.56 -4.81 -43.80
CA SER A 29 -28.19 -4.53 -45.10
C SER A 29 -27.21 -4.27 -46.25
N GLY A 30 -26.16 -5.09 -46.36
CA GLY A 30 -25.22 -5.04 -47.48
C GLY A 30 -24.10 -4.00 -47.36
N GLY A 31 -23.90 -3.38 -46.19
CA GLY A 31 -22.76 -2.48 -45.94
C GLY A 31 -22.29 -2.48 -44.49
N PHE A 32 -21.16 -1.80 -44.24
CA PHE A 32 -20.67 -1.53 -42.90
C PHE A 32 -21.48 -0.39 -42.27
N ALA A 33 -22.08 -0.66 -41.11
CA ALA A 33 -22.75 0.35 -40.29
C ALA A 33 -22.17 0.32 -38.87
N ILE A 34 -22.00 1.49 -38.27
CA ILE A 34 -21.65 1.59 -36.86
C ILE A 34 -22.95 1.47 -36.07
N ARG A 35 -23.05 0.48 -35.18
CA ARG A 35 -24.16 0.36 -34.24
C ARG A 35 -23.70 0.66 -32.82
N PRO A 36 -24.42 1.55 -32.10
CA PRO A 36 -24.25 1.67 -30.67
C PRO A 36 -24.81 0.42 -30.00
N HIS A 37 -24.01 -0.22 -29.16
CA HIS A 37 -24.43 -1.27 -28.25
C HIS A 37 -23.86 -1.00 -26.87
N ASN A 38 -24.62 -1.32 -25.83
CA ASN A 38 -24.20 -1.20 -24.45
C ASN A 38 -23.87 -2.60 -23.93
N PRO A 39 -22.59 -3.01 -23.97
CA PRO A 39 -22.23 -4.34 -23.48
C PRO A 39 -22.46 -4.42 -21.97
N ALA A 40 -22.83 -5.59 -21.48
CA ALA A 40 -22.82 -5.85 -20.04
C ALA A 40 -21.41 -6.27 -19.61
N PHE A 41 -21.01 -5.88 -18.39
CA PHE A 41 -19.81 -6.41 -17.75
C PHE A 41 -20.18 -7.16 -16.48
N GLU A 42 -19.32 -8.09 -16.06
CA GLU A 42 -19.56 -8.91 -14.88
C GLU A 42 -18.87 -8.30 -13.65
N VAL A 43 -19.61 -8.25 -12.54
CA VAL A 43 -19.08 -8.01 -11.19
C VAL A 43 -19.51 -9.18 -10.31
N ILE A 44 -18.56 -9.83 -9.64
CA ILE A 44 -18.85 -10.90 -8.71
C ILE A 44 -18.58 -10.41 -7.29
N PHE A 45 -19.61 -10.39 -6.46
CA PHE A 45 -19.46 -10.16 -5.03
C PHE A 45 -19.43 -11.50 -4.31
N VAL A 46 -18.48 -11.69 -3.41
CA VAL A 46 -18.38 -12.88 -2.56
C VAL A 46 -18.44 -12.43 -1.11
N TYR A 47 -19.51 -12.78 -0.42
CA TYR A 47 -19.77 -12.38 0.96
C TYR A 47 -19.64 -13.57 1.90
N SER A 48 -18.84 -13.39 2.95
CA SER A 48 -18.70 -14.36 4.04
C SER A 48 -19.40 -13.79 5.27
N GLN A 49 -20.62 -14.25 5.53
CA GLN A 49 -21.41 -13.73 6.65
C GLN A 49 -20.74 -13.99 8.01
N SER A 50 -20.06 -15.14 8.15
CA SER A 50 -19.37 -15.52 9.40
C SER A 50 -18.15 -14.64 9.69
N GLU A 51 -17.46 -14.18 8.65
CA GLU A 51 -16.25 -13.32 8.79
C GLU A 51 -16.59 -11.84 8.64
N GLY A 52 -17.80 -11.51 8.18
CA GLY A 52 -18.19 -10.13 7.85
C GLY A 52 -17.40 -9.55 6.68
N SER A 53 -16.81 -10.38 5.82
CA SER A 53 -15.92 -9.96 4.73
C SER A 53 -16.65 -9.92 3.38
N LEU A 54 -16.21 -9.01 2.50
CA LEU A 54 -16.72 -8.84 1.14
C LEU A 54 -15.54 -8.78 0.16
N ASP A 55 -15.43 -9.78 -0.70
CA ASP A 55 -14.51 -9.75 -1.84
C ASP A 55 -15.27 -9.36 -3.11
N ILE A 56 -14.62 -8.55 -3.96
CA ILE A 56 -15.20 -8.09 -5.23
C ILE A 56 -14.24 -8.45 -6.36
N ASN A 57 -14.70 -9.28 -7.29
CA ASN A 57 -14.02 -9.50 -8.55
C ASN A 57 -14.61 -8.55 -9.60
N TYR A 58 -13.83 -7.53 -9.95
CA TYR A 58 -14.17 -6.55 -10.97
C TYR A 58 -12.95 -6.30 -11.85
N ARG A 59 -13.11 -6.42 -13.17
CA ARG A 59 -12.02 -6.29 -14.15
C ARG A 59 -11.78 -4.85 -14.63
N GLY A 60 -12.39 -3.85 -13.99
CA GLY A 60 -12.17 -2.43 -14.30
C GLY A 60 -11.27 -1.72 -13.31
N SER A 61 -11.42 -0.39 -13.22
CA SER A 61 -10.57 0.44 -12.35
C SER A 61 -10.82 0.18 -10.86
N ASN A 62 -9.75 0.08 -10.07
CA ASN A 62 -9.80 0.02 -8.60
C ASN A 62 -10.58 1.19 -7.96
N LYS A 63 -10.70 2.33 -8.64
CA LYS A 63 -11.51 3.47 -8.17
C LYS A 63 -13.00 3.13 -8.01
N ALA A 64 -13.48 2.09 -8.71
CA ALA A 64 -14.87 1.65 -8.64
C ALA A 64 -15.17 0.74 -7.44
N LEU A 65 -14.15 0.23 -6.73
CA LEU A 65 -14.36 -0.71 -5.63
C LEU A 65 -15.19 -0.11 -4.49
N VAL A 66 -14.89 1.12 -4.06
CA VAL A 66 -15.63 1.80 -2.99
C VAL A 66 -17.10 2.05 -3.39
N PRO A 67 -17.42 2.58 -4.59
CA PRO A 67 -18.79 2.62 -5.08
C PRO A 67 -19.49 1.24 -5.11
N LEU A 68 -18.81 0.19 -5.59
CA LEU A 68 -19.39 -1.16 -5.66
C LEU A 68 -19.69 -1.74 -4.26
N GLN A 69 -18.82 -1.52 -3.28
CA GLN A 69 -19.07 -1.85 -1.87
C GLN A 69 -20.32 -1.12 -1.34
N GLY A 70 -20.46 0.17 -1.66
CA GLY A 70 -21.65 0.96 -1.30
C GLY A 70 -22.94 0.39 -1.90
N ILE A 71 -22.91 0.02 -3.19
CA ILE A 71 -24.05 -0.63 -3.86
C ILE A 71 -24.39 -1.95 -3.18
N PHE A 72 -23.41 -2.81 -2.91
CA PHE A 72 -23.63 -4.08 -2.23
C PHE A 72 -24.30 -3.88 -0.86
N SER A 73 -23.86 -2.87 -0.12
CA SER A 73 -24.33 -2.63 1.24
C SER A 73 -25.76 -2.14 1.28
N THR A 74 -26.14 -1.23 0.39
CA THR A 74 -27.52 -0.76 0.27
C THR A 74 -28.42 -1.86 -0.30
N ALA A 75 -27.98 -2.53 -1.36
CA ALA A 75 -28.82 -3.48 -2.09
C ALA A 75 -28.98 -4.82 -1.37
N ILE A 76 -27.91 -5.37 -0.81
CA ILE A 76 -27.85 -6.70 -0.21
C ILE A 76 -27.93 -6.63 1.32
N LEU A 77 -27.04 -5.86 1.96
CA LEU A 77 -26.99 -5.80 3.44
C LEU A 77 -28.09 -4.90 4.05
N LYS A 78 -28.79 -4.12 3.23
CA LYS A 78 -29.78 -3.10 3.66
C LYS A 78 -29.21 -2.07 4.62
N LEU A 79 -27.93 -1.76 4.47
CA LEU A 79 -27.23 -0.70 5.21
C LEU A 79 -27.12 0.54 4.31
N ASN A 80 -27.55 1.69 4.81
CA ASN A 80 -27.46 2.97 4.08
C ASN A 80 -26.00 3.38 3.80
N THR A 81 -25.11 3.04 4.73
CA THR A 81 -23.67 3.32 4.65
C THR A 81 -22.92 2.16 5.29
N LEU A 82 -21.86 1.67 4.63
CA LEU A 82 -20.90 0.80 5.29
C LEU A 82 -20.26 1.55 6.45
N PRO A 83 -20.07 0.91 7.62
CA PRO A 83 -19.12 1.42 8.58
C PRO A 83 -17.77 1.57 7.88
N PRO A 84 -16.99 2.63 8.19
CA PRO A 84 -15.65 2.75 7.65
C PRO A 84 -14.87 1.49 8.02
N ASP A 85 -14.06 0.98 7.09
CA ASP A 85 -13.16 -0.13 7.39
C ASP A 85 -12.37 0.23 8.65
N PRO A 86 -12.32 -0.68 9.64
CA PRO A 86 -11.48 -0.47 10.81
C PRO A 86 -10.05 -0.36 10.32
N LYS A 87 -9.55 0.87 10.24
CA LYS A 87 -8.18 1.13 9.84
C LYS A 87 -7.29 0.58 10.93
N ASP A 88 -6.25 -0.17 10.54
CA ASP A 88 -5.17 -0.48 11.45
C ASP A 88 -4.56 0.85 11.92
N GLN A 89 -4.76 1.17 13.19
CA GLN A 89 -4.28 2.42 13.78
C GLN A 89 -2.83 2.32 14.24
N ARG A 90 -2.25 1.10 14.22
CA ARG A 90 -0.87 0.89 14.67
C ARG A 90 0.10 1.63 13.77
N ILE A 91 1.24 2.03 14.32
CA ILE A 91 2.23 2.89 13.67
C ILE A 91 3.62 2.30 13.83
N TYR A 92 4.40 2.34 12.77
CA TYR A 92 5.83 2.06 12.85
C TYR A 92 6.57 3.21 13.55
N ASP A 93 7.24 2.93 14.67
CA ASP A 93 8.22 3.86 15.22
C ASP A 93 9.53 3.78 14.42
N LEU A 94 9.77 4.80 13.61
CA LEU A 94 10.99 4.94 12.80
C LEU A 94 12.02 5.86 13.45
N ALA A 95 11.73 6.47 14.61
CA ALA A 95 12.65 7.37 15.28
C ALA A 95 14.02 6.73 15.61
N PRO A 96 14.09 5.45 16.05
CA PRO A 96 15.37 4.80 16.32
C PRO A 96 16.31 4.75 15.11
N LEU A 97 15.76 4.67 13.89
CA LEU A 97 16.54 4.58 12.64
C LEU A 97 17.26 5.87 12.27
N MET A 98 16.95 6.99 12.96
CA MET A 98 17.71 8.23 12.84
C MET A 98 19.10 8.13 13.47
N GLN A 99 19.28 7.19 14.41
CA GLN A 99 20.53 7.01 15.13
C GLN A 99 21.49 6.11 14.34
N ARG A 100 22.72 6.57 14.14
CA ARG A 100 23.77 5.82 13.42
C ARG A 100 24.13 4.48 14.07
N ASN A 101 24.02 4.39 15.39
CA ASN A 101 24.35 3.20 16.16
C ASN A 101 23.18 2.20 16.25
N PHE A 102 22.08 2.45 15.53
CA PHE A 102 20.98 1.50 15.47
C PHE A 102 21.45 0.20 14.80
N ALA A 103 21.26 -0.92 15.50
CA ALA A 103 21.61 -2.24 15.00
C ALA A 103 20.33 -3.07 14.80
N PHE A 104 20.18 -3.62 13.60
CA PHE A 104 19.09 -4.56 13.32
C PHE A 104 19.36 -5.89 14.03
N THR A 105 18.35 -6.40 14.72
CA THR A 105 18.37 -7.71 15.36
C THR A 105 17.61 -8.69 14.47
N TYR A 106 18.24 -9.81 14.14
CA TYR A 106 17.63 -10.89 13.36
C TYR A 106 18.25 -12.23 13.70
N ASP A 107 17.45 -13.27 13.53
CA ASP A 107 17.87 -14.66 13.67
C ASP A 107 18.83 -15.07 12.53
N LEU A 108 19.96 -15.70 12.84
CA LEU A 108 20.89 -16.23 11.83
C LEU A 108 20.24 -17.32 10.97
N ALA A 109 19.25 -18.04 11.50
CA ALA A 109 18.47 -19.03 10.75
C ALA A 109 17.52 -18.40 9.71
N SER A 110 17.29 -17.08 9.77
CA SER A 110 16.42 -16.37 8.82
C SER A 110 17.00 -16.28 7.40
N GLY A 111 18.30 -16.57 7.25
CA GLY A 111 19.03 -16.39 5.99
C GLY A 111 19.44 -14.95 5.70
N ILE A 112 19.19 -14.01 6.61
CA ILE A 112 19.64 -12.63 6.52
C ILE A 112 21.13 -12.56 6.90
N ASN A 113 21.95 -11.95 6.04
CA ASN A 113 23.38 -11.78 6.27
C ASN A 113 23.69 -10.33 6.68
N LYS A 114 23.20 -9.36 5.89
CA LYS A 114 23.48 -7.94 6.09
C LYS A 114 22.21 -7.11 5.91
N VAL A 115 22.04 -6.09 6.75
CA VAL A 115 20.98 -5.09 6.62
C VAL A 115 21.65 -3.72 6.62
N ALA A 116 21.28 -2.86 5.67
CA ALA A 116 21.77 -1.49 5.59
C ALA A 116 20.63 -0.52 5.27
N VAL A 117 20.66 0.67 5.87
CA VAL A 117 19.73 1.74 5.50
C VAL A 117 20.20 2.36 4.20
N LYS A 118 19.43 2.17 3.12
CA LYS A 118 19.71 2.70 1.79
C LYS A 118 19.14 4.11 1.61
N LYS A 119 18.05 4.43 2.31
CA LYS A 119 17.41 5.73 2.24
C LYS A 119 16.70 6.12 3.53
N LEU A 120 16.84 7.38 3.92
CA LEU A 120 16.07 8.02 4.99
C LEU A 120 15.26 9.18 4.41
N ARG A 121 13.95 9.21 4.67
CA ARG A 121 13.11 10.37 4.40
C ARG A 121 12.73 11.06 5.70
N LEU A 122 13.23 12.27 5.87
CA LEU A 122 12.89 13.16 6.96
C LEU A 122 11.70 14.03 6.54
N SER A 123 10.64 14.09 7.35
CA SER A 123 9.52 15.03 7.16
C SER A 123 9.55 16.08 8.27
N ALA A 124 9.24 17.33 7.94
CA ALA A 124 9.20 18.39 8.95
C ALA A 124 7.97 18.20 9.87
N ARG A 125 8.16 18.38 11.17
CA ARG A 125 7.11 18.23 12.20
C ARG A 125 6.03 19.30 12.09
N PHE A 126 6.44 20.55 11.80
CA PHE A 126 5.54 21.72 11.83
C PHE A 126 5.20 22.29 10.46
N LYS A 127 5.93 21.89 9.40
CA LYS A 127 5.74 22.41 8.03
C LYS A 127 5.29 21.30 7.10
N LYS A 128 3.98 21.23 6.90
CA LYS A 128 3.35 20.19 6.08
C LYS A 128 3.91 20.20 4.64
N GLY A 129 4.31 19.02 4.17
CA GLY A 129 4.82 18.82 2.81
C GLY A 129 6.33 19.03 2.66
N GLU A 130 7.01 19.61 3.64
CA GLU A 130 8.48 19.73 3.61
C GLU A 130 9.15 18.40 3.96
N ARG A 131 10.03 17.93 3.07
CA ARG A 131 10.68 16.63 3.14
C ARG A 131 12.11 16.70 2.63
N ILE A 132 13.00 15.97 3.30
CA ILE A 132 14.39 15.76 2.88
C ILE A 132 14.57 14.25 2.66
N ASN A 133 15.08 13.87 1.49
CA ASN A 133 15.47 12.48 1.22
C ASN A 133 17.00 12.39 1.23
N LEU A 134 17.52 11.49 2.04
CA LEU A 134 18.93 11.10 2.08
C LEU A 134 19.01 9.70 1.49
N GLU A 135 19.75 9.55 0.40
CA GLU A 135 19.91 8.28 -0.31
C GLU A 135 21.39 8.12 -0.68
N ALA A 136 21.93 6.92 -0.43
CA ALA A 136 23.31 6.59 -0.76
C ALA A 136 23.41 5.12 -1.20
N ASP A 137 24.45 4.82 -1.98
CA ASP A 137 24.74 3.43 -2.35
C ASP A 137 25.40 2.71 -1.17
N THR A 138 24.75 1.63 -0.70
CA THR A 138 25.19 0.83 0.45
C THR A 138 25.87 -0.49 0.08
N THR A 139 26.19 -0.67 -1.22
CA THR A 139 26.82 -1.89 -1.73
C THR A 139 28.14 -2.18 -1.02
N PHE A 140 29.02 -1.18 -0.93
CA PHE A 140 30.33 -1.30 -0.30
C PHE A 140 30.39 -0.78 1.14
N ASP A 141 29.50 0.14 1.50
CA ASP A 141 29.46 0.75 2.83
C ASP A 141 28.02 0.76 3.39
N ALA A 142 27.78 0.00 4.46
CA ALA A 142 26.48 -0.07 5.11
C ALA A 142 26.06 1.26 5.76
N ASN A 143 27.04 2.13 6.08
CA ASN A 143 26.82 3.38 6.80
C ASN A 143 26.75 4.60 5.86
N ALA A 144 26.78 4.41 4.54
CA ALA A 144 26.87 5.52 3.59
C ALA A 144 25.78 6.58 3.76
N VAL A 145 24.55 6.18 4.12
CA VAL A 145 23.45 7.12 4.40
C VAL A 145 23.67 7.89 5.69
N TYR A 146 24.24 7.26 6.71
CA TYR A 146 24.57 7.91 7.97
C TYR A 146 25.78 8.84 7.82
N ASP A 147 26.78 8.47 7.01
CA ASP A 147 27.87 9.38 6.63
C ASP A 147 27.36 10.61 5.90
N LEU A 148 26.37 10.44 5.03
CA LEU A 148 25.68 11.55 4.37
C LEU A 148 24.94 12.41 5.40
N LEU A 149 24.18 11.78 6.32
CA LEU A 149 23.46 12.46 7.39
C LEU A 149 24.39 13.27 8.29
N ASP A 150 25.53 12.72 8.70
CA ASP A 150 26.52 13.40 9.55
C ASP A 150 27.15 14.61 8.84
N ARG A 151 27.32 14.52 7.51
CA ARG A 151 27.85 15.62 6.70
C ARG A 151 26.87 16.79 6.58
N VAL A 152 25.57 16.50 6.43
CA VAL A 152 24.54 17.54 6.25
C VAL A 152 23.90 17.98 7.57
N GLY A 153 23.98 17.14 8.60
CA GLY A 153 23.36 17.32 9.91
C GLY A 153 23.66 18.67 10.58
N PRO A 154 24.91 19.16 10.57
CA PRO A 154 25.24 20.48 11.14
C PRO A 154 24.51 21.66 10.48
N SER A 155 24.05 21.51 9.23
CA SER A 155 23.29 22.53 8.51
C SER A 155 21.77 22.31 8.56
N LEU A 156 21.31 21.22 9.16
CA LEU A 156 19.89 20.86 9.24
C LEU A 156 19.41 20.91 10.69
N PRO A 157 18.27 21.57 10.98
CA PRO A 157 17.67 21.52 12.30
C PRO A 157 16.98 20.16 12.51
N LEU A 158 17.73 19.06 12.65
CA LEU A 158 17.22 17.68 12.70
C LEU A 158 16.12 17.47 13.77
N HIS A 159 16.16 18.22 14.87
CA HIS A 159 15.12 18.21 15.90
C HIS A 159 13.72 18.61 15.40
N GLN A 160 13.63 19.33 14.28
CA GLN A 160 12.38 19.73 13.63
C GLN A 160 11.84 18.67 12.68
N TYR A 161 12.56 17.56 12.50
CA TYR A 161 12.20 16.50 11.59
C TYR A 161 11.86 15.20 12.33
N ASN A 162 11.12 14.34 11.66
CA ASN A 162 10.94 12.93 12.03
C ASN A 162 11.28 12.03 10.85
N VAL A 163 11.69 10.80 11.13
CA VAL A 163 11.85 9.79 10.08
C VAL A 163 10.46 9.33 9.67
N SER A 164 10.10 9.59 8.42
CA SER A 164 8.76 9.31 7.87
C SER A 164 8.75 8.12 6.92
N GLN A 165 9.90 7.75 6.37
CA GLN A 165 10.08 6.56 5.56
C GLN A 165 11.54 6.13 5.58
N VAL A 166 11.76 4.82 5.55
CA VAL A 166 13.07 4.20 5.41
C VAL A 166 13.02 3.16 4.28
N GLU A 167 14.07 3.11 3.47
CA GLU A 167 14.33 1.97 2.59
C GLU A 167 15.56 1.21 3.09
N LEU A 168 15.39 -0.09 3.32
CA LEU A 168 16.40 -1.02 3.77
C LEU A 168 16.88 -1.86 2.59
N ALA A 169 18.19 -2.03 2.46
CA ALA A 169 18.80 -3.03 1.62
C ALA A 169 19.16 -4.24 2.50
N VAL A 170 18.48 -5.37 2.28
CA VAL A 170 18.71 -6.60 3.02
C VAL A 170 19.39 -7.62 2.11
N THR A 171 20.61 -8.00 2.41
CA THR A 171 21.37 -9.03 1.70
C THR A 171 21.17 -10.37 2.37
N MET A 172 20.64 -11.33 1.62
CA MET A 172 20.48 -12.71 2.03
C MET A 172 21.74 -13.52 1.78
N ALA A 173 22.00 -14.51 2.64
CA ALA A 173 23.06 -15.49 2.45
C ALA A 173 22.85 -16.29 1.16
N ALA A 174 23.97 -16.68 0.54
CA ALA A 174 23.94 -17.64 -0.56
C ALA A 174 23.45 -19.00 -0.04
N VAL A 175 22.55 -19.64 -0.78
CA VAL A 175 21.99 -20.96 -0.43
C VAL A 175 22.30 -21.94 -1.55
N GLY A 176 23.24 -22.85 -1.30
CA GLY A 176 23.74 -23.80 -2.29
C GLY A 176 24.37 -23.07 -3.48
N ASP A 177 23.84 -23.33 -4.67
CA ASP A 177 24.35 -22.78 -5.94
C ASP A 177 23.75 -21.40 -6.28
N LYS A 178 22.86 -20.85 -5.43
CA LYS A 178 22.24 -19.55 -5.65
C LYS A 178 23.10 -18.44 -5.02
N PRO A 179 23.46 -17.39 -5.79
CA PRO A 179 24.25 -16.29 -5.26
C PRO A 179 23.47 -15.50 -4.20
N ALA A 180 24.20 -14.76 -3.36
CA ALA A 180 23.62 -13.82 -2.42
C ALA A 180 22.70 -12.83 -3.15
N LYS A 181 21.50 -12.63 -2.62
CA LYS A 181 20.48 -11.75 -3.21
C LYS A 181 20.22 -10.57 -2.26
N THR A 182 20.21 -9.37 -2.80
CA THR A 182 19.77 -8.18 -2.07
C THR A 182 18.31 -7.86 -2.38
N VAL A 183 17.51 -7.65 -1.34
CA VAL A 183 16.10 -7.29 -1.40
C VAL A 183 15.94 -5.90 -0.79
N THR A 184 15.18 -5.03 -1.47
CA THR A 184 14.84 -3.71 -0.95
C THR A 184 13.50 -3.77 -0.23
N VAL A 185 13.47 -3.31 1.01
CA VAL A 185 12.26 -3.20 1.83
C VAL A 185 11.99 -1.74 2.13
N SER A 186 10.76 -1.29 1.99
CA SER A 186 10.35 0.05 2.39
C SER A 186 9.37 -0.02 3.57
N VAL A 187 9.60 0.83 4.56
CA VAL A 187 8.72 1.02 5.71
C VAL A 187 8.42 2.51 5.81
N SER A 188 7.14 2.88 5.86
CA SER A 188 6.69 4.27 5.88
C SER A 188 5.67 4.50 6.98
N PHE A 189 5.83 5.61 7.69
CA PHE A 189 4.84 6.13 8.62
C PHE A 189 3.56 6.52 7.84
N PRO A 190 2.36 6.23 8.35
CA PRO A 190 2.10 5.62 9.65
C PRO A 190 2.30 4.09 9.68
N ASN A 191 1.76 3.35 8.72
CA ASN A 191 1.60 1.89 8.83
C ASN A 191 1.82 1.13 7.50
N SER A 192 2.62 1.69 6.60
CA SER A 192 2.84 1.10 5.28
C SER A 192 4.17 0.36 5.20
N CYS A 193 4.15 -0.84 4.66
CA CYS A 193 5.35 -1.65 4.42
C CYS A 193 5.22 -2.41 3.09
N SER A 194 6.33 -2.55 2.35
CA SER A 194 6.34 -3.30 1.09
C SER A 194 6.42 -4.81 1.25
N LEU A 195 6.50 -5.33 2.48
CA LEU A 195 6.57 -6.75 2.78
C LEU A 195 5.22 -7.43 2.56
N LYS A 196 5.24 -8.58 1.87
CA LYS A 196 4.11 -9.46 1.63
C LYS A 196 4.06 -10.54 2.74
N TYR A 197 3.54 -11.72 2.38
CA TYR A 197 3.33 -12.88 3.26
C TYR A 197 4.03 -14.14 2.72
N ASP A 198 5.10 -13.99 1.94
CA ASP A 198 5.95 -15.14 1.58
C ASP A 198 6.94 -15.44 2.72
N ALA A 199 7.59 -16.62 2.67
CA ALA A 199 8.47 -17.06 3.76
C ALA A 199 9.63 -16.09 4.03
N LEU A 200 10.13 -15.42 2.98
CA LEU A 200 11.19 -14.43 3.08
C LEU A 200 10.68 -13.17 3.79
N ASP A 201 9.55 -12.63 3.35
CA ASP A 201 8.97 -11.42 3.92
C ASP A 201 8.49 -11.63 5.36
N LEU A 202 8.07 -12.85 5.73
CA LEU A 202 7.79 -13.20 7.12
C LEU A 202 9.04 -13.14 8.00
N ASN A 203 10.18 -13.61 7.51
CA ASN A 203 11.47 -13.48 8.21
C ASN A 203 11.88 -12.01 8.36
N LEU A 204 11.65 -11.19 7.33
CA LEU A 204 11.92 -9.74 7.39
C LEU A 204 10.99 -9.00 8.35
N ARG A 205 9.72 -9.40 8.43
CA ARG A 205 8.78 -8.89 9.43
C ARG A 205 9.26 -9.24 10.84
N LYS A 206 9.72 -10.48 11.05
CA LYS A 206 10.31 -10.91 12.33
C LYS A 206 11.57 -10.10 12.67
N MET A 207 12.45 -9.82 11.70
CA MET A 207 13.61 -8.93 11.93
C MET A 207 13.18 -7.53 12.38
N LEU A 208 12.20 -6.91 11.70
CA LEU A 208 11.71 -5.58 12.09
C LEU A 208 11.15 -5.63 13.53
N SER A 209 10.45 -6.72 13.86
CA SER A 209 9.93 -7.01 15.19
C SER A 209 11.02 -7.14 16.26
N ASP A 210 11.98 -8.03 16.04
CA ASP A 210 13.11 -8.26 16.93
C ASP A 210 13.98 -6.99 17.09
N SER A 211 13.94 -6.08 16.10
CA SER A 211 14.62 -4.78 16.11
C SER A 211 13.81 -3.65 16.77
N GLY A 212 12.61 -3.93 17.28
CA GLY A 212 11.74 -2.93 17.91
C GLY A 212 11.04 -1.98 16.94
N ILE A 213 10.99 -2.30 15.65
CA ILE A 213 10.30 -1.53 14.60
C ILE A 213 8.97 -2.26 14.27
N GLU A 214 8.16 -2.48 15.30
CA GLU A 214 6.82 -3.03 15.14
C GLU A 214 5.77 -1.93 14.99
N PRO A 215 4.65 -2.21 14.31
CA PRO A 215 3.47 -1.36 14.42
C PRO A 215 2.96 -1.38 15.87
N MET A 216 3.09 -0.26 16.58
CA MET A 216 2.62 -0.07 17.95
C MET A 216 1.35 0.78 17.98
N GLU A 217 0.55 0.71 19.04
CA GLU A 217 -0.58 1.63 19.21
C GLU A 217 -0.08 3.09 19.25
N PRO A 218 -0.80 4.03 18.59
CA PRO A 218 -0.40 5.43 18.54
C PRO A 218 -0.40 6.04 19.93
N THR A 219 0.65 6.76 20.30
CA THR A 219 0.63 7.62 21.49
C THR A 219 -0.11 8.92 21.20
N ASP A 220 -0.51 9.68 22.24
CA ASP A 220 -1.21 10.97 22.07
C ASP A 220 -0.45 11.95 21.15
N SER A 221 0.90 11.91 21.14
CA SER A 221 1.73 12.70 20.23
C SER A 221 1.72 12.19 18.77
N ASP A 222 1.51 10.90 18.56
CA ASP A 222 1.45 10.31 17.21
C ASP A 222 0.08 10.48 16.58
N ALA A 223 -0.99 10.48 17.39
CA ALA A 223 -2.37 10.69 16.93
C ALA A 223 -2.52 12.05 16.20
N GLU A 224 -1.83 13.09 16.69
CA GLU A 224 -1.83 14.41 16.06
C GLU A 224 -1.09 14.41 14.71
N ALA A 225 0.03 13.68 14.62
CA ALA A 225 0.83 13.52 13.40
C ALA A 225 0.11 12.67 12.32
N VAL A 226 -0.65 11.64 12.72
CA VAL A 226 -1.46 10.81 11.80
C VAL A 226 -2.62 11.61 11.23
N SER A 227 -3.25 12.48 12.02
CA SER A 227 -4.30 13.38 11.53
C SER A 227 -3.78 14.39 10.50
N ALA A 228 -2.50 14.74 10.59
CA ALA A 228 -1.84 15.68 9.68
C ALA A 228 -1.34 15.04 8.38
N ALA A 229 -1.23 13.71 8.31
CA ALA A 229 -0.87 12.98 7.10
C ALA A 229 -1.89 13.27 5.99
N PRO A 230 -1.45 13.56 4.75
CA PRO A 230 -2.38 13.83 3.67
C PRO A 230 -3.25 12.58 3.46
N ALA A 231 -4.57 12.74 3.54
CA ALA A 231 -5.49 11.77 2.94
C ALA A 231 -5.03 11.52 1.50
N PRO A 232 -5.08 10.27 1.00
CA PRO A 232 -4.71 9.99 -0.38
C PRO A 232 -5.51 10.94 -1.27
N VAL A 233 -4.79 11.82 -1.97
CA VAL A 233 -5.39 12.81 -2.86
C VAL A 233 -6.11 12.00 -3.91
N LEU A 234 -7.44 11.95 -3.82
CA LEU A 234 -8.30 11.41 -4.84
C LEU A 234 -7.98 12.21 -6.11
N ALA A 235 -7.22 11.60 -7.02
CA ALA A 235 -6.79 12.25 -8.24
C ALA A 235 -8.01 12.80 -8.98
N THR A 236 -8.15 14.13 -8.92
CA THR A 236 -9.20 14.89 -9.59
C THR A 236 -9.10 14.58 -11.08
N GLN A 237 -10.20 14.08 -11.65
CA GLN A 237 -10.28 13.81 -13.08
C GLN A 237 -10.10 15.12 -13.86
N PRO A 238 -9.35 15.12 -14.99
CA PRO A 238 -9.37 16.24 -15.91
C PRO A 238 -10.77 16.35 -16.52
N GLN A 239 -11.36 17.54 -16.40
CA GLN A 239 -12.63 17.88 -17.05
C GLN A 239 -12.49 17.70 -18.56
N ALA A 240 -13.39 16.91 -19.14
CA ALA A 240 -13.53 16.79 -20.58
C ALA A 240 -14.02 18.12 -21.16
N VAL A 241 -13.23 18.70 -22.05
CA VAL A 241 -13.62 19.85 -22.88
C VAL A 241 -14.66 19.37 -23.90
N PRO A 242 -15.81 20.04 -24.06
CA PRO A 242 -16.76 19.69 -25.10
C PRO A 242 -16.19 20.08 -26.47
N ALA A 243 -16.15 19.12 -27.39
CA ALA A 243 -15.87 19.39 -28.80
C ALA A 243 -17.04 20.16 -29.41
N ALA A 244 -16.74 21.31 -30.02
CA ALA A 244 -17.62 22.08 -30.88
C ALA A 244 -17.50 21.61 -32.33
#